data_AF-A0A4R1UD16-F1
#
_entry.id   AF-A0A4R1UD16-F1
#
_cell.length_a   1.000
_cell.length_b   1.000
_cell.length_c   1.000
_cell.angle_alpha   90.00
_cell.angle_beta   90.00
_cell.angle_gamma   90.00
#
_symmetry.space_group_name_H-M   'P 1'
#
loop_
_entity.id
_entity.type
_entity.pdbx_description
1 polymer ?
#
loop_
_entity_poly.entity_id
_entity_poly.type
_entity_poly.pdbx_seq_one_letter_code
_entity_poly.pdbx_strand_id
1 'polypeptide(L)'
;MWAARVQEGKGTPSKSGRAEDIARDLIPVWPRDTKFGNGCWELLYQAYVKGRYSPHYVIRDVELEWLIERIELLDAEVKAICERRLEISRAT
;
A
#
# COMPACT_ATOMS: atom_id res chain seq x y z
N MET A 1 17.33 14.51 4.91
CA MET A 1 17.64 14.41 3.46
C MET A 1 16.72 13.49 2.66
N TRP A 2 15.71 12.84 3.26
CA TRP A 2 14.72 12.01 2.51
C TRP A 2 13.56 12.83 1.92
N ALA A 3 13.16 13.94 2.57
CA ALA A 3 12.00 14.74 2.14
C ALA A 3 12.25 15.63 0.90
N ALA A 4 13.50 15.99 0.59
CA ALA A 4 13.81 16.94 -0.48
C ALA A 4 13.91 16.29 -1.88
N ARG A 5 14.00 14.95 -1.98
CA ARG A 5 14.15 14.23 -3.26
C ARG A 5 12.84 13.66 -3.80
N VAL A 6 11.70 13.91 -3.15
CA VAL A 6 10.40 13.41 -3.60
C VAL A 6 9.69 14.40 -4.54
N GLN A 7 10.18 15.64 -4.67
CA GLN A 7 9.54 16.68 -5.49
C GLN A 7 10.13 16.84 -6.91
N GLU A 8 11.30 16.28 -7.20
CA GLU A 8 11.94 16.45 -8.51
C GLU A 8 12.26 15.08 -9.13
N GLY A 9 11.58 14.77 -10.24
CA GLY A 9 12.03 13.75 -11.18
C GLY A 9 11.27 12.42 -11.14
N LYS A 10 10.29 12.31 -12.04
CA LYS A 10 9.74 11.10 -12.68
C LYS A 10 10.45 9.78 -12.32
N GLY A 11 9.95 9.15 -11.27
CA GLY A 11 10.15 7.74 -10.99
C GLY A 11 9.02 7.34 -10.08
N THR A 12 7.89 6.91 -10.65
CA THR A 12 6.88 6.20 -9.86
C THR A 12 7.61 5.06 -9.14
N PRO A 13 7.60 5.00 -7.80
CA PRO A 13 8.17 3.85 -7.10
C PRO A 13 7.51 2.62 -7.74
N SER A 14 8.32 1.73 -8.31
CA SER A 14 7.78 0.46 -8.81
C SER A 14 7.02 -0.15 -7.66
N LYS A 15 5.71 -0.29 -7.82
CA LYS A 15 4.84 -0.80 -6.78
C LYS A 15 5.07 -2.30 -6.51
N SER A 16 6.04 -2.95 -7.16
CA SER A 16 6.47 -4.31 -6.84
C SER A 16 7.21 -4.36 -5.50
N GLY A 17 6.47 -4.60 -4.42
CA GLY A 17 7.04 -4.91 -3.12
C GLY A 17 7.52 -6.37 -3.07
N ARG A 18 8.56 -6.65 -2.29
CA ARG A 18 9.06 -8.02 -2.00
C ARG A 18 7.95 -9.01 -1.61
N ALA A 19 6.83 -8.51 -1.07
CA ALA A 19 5.67 -9.32 -0.71
C ALA A 19 4.96 -9.90 -1.95
N GLU A 20 4.84 -9.16 -3.04
CA GLU A 20 4.21 -9.63 -4.28
C GLU A 20 5.07 -10.69 -4.99
N ASP A 21 6.39 -10.61 -4.84
CA ASP A 21 7.31 -11.65 -5.33
C ASP A 21 7.10 -12.98 -4.60
N ILE A 22 6.73 -12.91 -3.32
CA ILE A 22 6.47 -14.08 -2.47
C ILE A 22 5.04 -14.60 -2.66
N ALA A 23 4.07 -13.70 -2.85
CA ALA A 23 2.66 -14.02 -3.03
C ALA A 23 2.03 -13.08 -4.07
N ARG A 24 1.88 -13.58 -5.29
CA ARG A 24 1.29 -12.82 -6.42
C ARG A 24 -0.17 -12.48 -6.23
N ASP A 25 -0.87 -13.18 -5.34
CA ASP A 25 -2.27 -12.96 -4.99
C ASP A 25 -2.50 -11.57 -4.35
N LEU A 26 -1.43 -10.90 -3.90
CA LEU A 26 -1.48 -9.54 -3.35
C LEU A 26 -1.52 -8.44 -4.43
N ILE A 27 -1.17 -8.74 -5.68
CA ILE A 27 -1.18 -7.78 -6.78
C ILE A 27 -2.56 -7.13 -7.00
N PRO A 28 -3.69 -7.88 -7.05
CA PRO A 28 -5.01 -7.28 -7.25
C PRO A 28 -5.49 -6.41 -6.08
N VAL A 29 -4.97 -6.61 -4.87
CA VAL A 29 -5.36 -5.83 -3.68
C VAL A 29 -5.02 -4.35 -3.85
N TRP A 30 -3.93 -4.05 -4.57
CA TRP A 30 -3.49 -2.67 -4.83
C TRP A 30 -3.59 -2.29 -6.32
N PRO A 31 -4.79 -1.92 -6.80
CA PRO A 31 -5.01 -1.58 -8.21
C PRO A 31 -4.18 -0.34 -8.61
N ARG A 32 -3.43 -0.48 -9.71
CA ARG A 32 -2.50 0.56 -10.23
C ARG A 32 -3.04 1.26 -11.49
N ASP A 33 -4.14 0.73 -12.00
CA ASP A 33 -4.84 1.17 -13.19
C ASP A 33 -5.62 2.48 -12.98
N THR A 34 -6.04 2.76 -11.74
CA THR A 34 -6.79 3.98 -11.42
C THR A 34 -5.89 5.13 -10.96
N LYS A 35 -6.10 6.33 -11.53
CA LYS A 35 -5.46 7.57 -11.06
C LYS A 35 -5.77 7.84 -9.58
N PHE A 36 -6.98 7.50 -9.14
CA PHE A 36 -7.42 7.65 -7.77
C PHE A 36 -6.62 6.77 -6.81
N GLY A 37 -6.45 5.47 -7.11
CA GLY A 37 -5.66 4.56 -6.27
C GLY A 37 -4.17 4.93 -6.24
N ASN A 38 -3.63 5.48 -7.33
CA ASN A 38 -2.29 6.03 -7.35
C ASN A 38 -2.14 7.26 -6.42
N GLY A 39 -3.13 8.17 -6.42
CA GLY A 39 -3.16 9.33 -5.53
C GLY A 39 -3.31 8.95 -4.05
N CYS A 40 -4.22 8.01 -3.74
CA CYS A 40 -4.42 7.53 -2.37
C CYS A 40 -3.16 6.85 -1.81
N TRP A 41 -2.46 6.06 -2.63
CA TRP A 41 -1.17 5.47 -2.23
C TRP A 41 -0.12 6.52 -1.90
N GLU A 42 -0.01 7.57 -2.71
CA GLU A 42 0.91 8.67 -2.43
C GLU A 42 0.52 9.40 -1.14
N LEU A 43 -0.78 9.64 -0.91
CA LEU A 43 -1.27 10.22 0.34
C LEU A 43 -0.88 9.35 1.55
N LEU A 44 -1.05 8.03 1.47
CA LEU A 44 -0.65 7.10 2.52
C LEU A 44 0.87 7.13 2.77
N TYR A 45 1.67 7.09 1.72
CA TYR A 45 3.12 7.14 1.81
C TYR A 45 3.61 8.44 2.44
N GLN A 46 3.04 9.57 2.01
CA GLN A 46 3.34 10.89 2.53
C GLN A 46 2.83 11.07 3.97
N ALA A 47 1.76 10.38 4.37
CA ALA A 47 1.18 10.46 5.72
C ALA A 47 2.24 10.19 6.80
N TYR A 48 3.11 9.19 6.56
CA TYR A 48 4.13 8.78 7.52
C TYR A 48 5.09 9.92 7.91
N VAL A 49 5.42 10.80 6.96
CA VAL A 49 6.32 11.93 7.20
C VAL A 49 5.55 13.21 7.45
N LYS A 50 4.63 13.54 6.54
CA LYS A 50 3.95 14.83 6.50
C LYS A 50 2.79 14.91 7.47
N GLY A 51 2.15 13.79 7.82
CA GLY A 51 1.03 13.79 8.76
C GLY A 51 1.38 14.34 10.14
N ARG A 52 2.64 14.22 10.57
CA ARG A 52 3.11 14.75 11.86
C ARG A 52 3.66 16.17 11.80
N TYR A 53 4.27 16.57 10.69
CA TYR A 53 5.11 17.78 10.62
C TYR A 53 4.63 18.82 9.61
N SER A 54 3.66 18.50 8.76
CA SER A 54 3.17 19.40 7.71
C SER A 54 1.74 19.84 7.99
N PRO A 55 1.48 21.14 8.22
CA PRO A 55 0.12 21.66 8.33
C PRO A 55 -0.63 21.65 6.98
N HIS A 56 0.08 21.45 5.86
CA HIS A 56 -0.49 21.37 4.51
C HIS A 56 -0.85 19.94 4.09
N TYR A 57 -0.61 18.95 4.95
CA TYR A 57 -1.03 17.59 4.65
C TYR A 57 -2.52 17.45 4.92
N VAL A 58 -3.29 17.23 3.86
CA VAL A 58 -4.73 17.01 3.94
C VAL A 58 -5.04 15.70 3.24
N ILE A 59 -5.77 14.85 3.94
CA ILE A 59 -6.40 13.64 3.41
C ILE A 59 -7.90 13.82 3.62
N ARG A 60 -8.71 13.61 2.57
CA ARG A 60 -10.18 13.72 2.67
C ARG A 60 -10.76 12.38 3.09
N ASP A 61 -11.96 12.43 3.67
CA ASP A 61 -12.64 11.24 4.16
C ASP A 61 -12.79 10.15 3.09
N VAL A 62 -13.13 10.53 1.85
CA VAL A 62 -13.25 9.57 0.73
C VAL A 62 -11.94 8.84 0.39
N GLU A 63 -10.79 9.52 0.55
CA GLU A 63 -9.48 8.89 0.32
C GLU A 63 -9.11 8.00 1.49
N LEU A 64 -9.44 8.42 2.71
CA LEU A 64 -9.20 7.65 3.92
C LEU A 64 -10.06 6.37 3.96
N GLU A 65 -11.35 6.47 3.67
CA GLU A 65 -12.28 5.33 3.58
C GLU A 65 -11.77 4.32 2.54
N TRP A 66 -11.40 4.80 1.35
CA TRP A 66 -10.84 3.93 0.32
C TRP A 66 -9.56 3.23 0.78
N LEU A 67 -8.66 3.95 1.47
CA LEU A 67 -7.44 3.35 2.01
C LEU A 67 -7.74 2.28 3.07
N ILE A 68 -8.71 2.52 3.95
CA ILE A 68 -9.13 1.57 4.98
C ILE A 68 -9.65 0.29 4.31
N GLU A 69 -10.56 0.39 3.34
CA GLU A 69 -11.07 -0.76 2.59
C GLU A 69 -9.93 -1.57 1.95
N ARG A 70 -8.95 -0.90 1.35
CA ARG A 70 -7.80 -1.60 0.75
C ARG A 70 -6.93 -2.31 1.79
N ILE A 71 -6.74 -1.70 2.96
CA ILE A 71 -5.97 -2.29 4.05
C ILE A 71 -6.68 -3.53 4.60
N GLU A 72 -8.00 -3.48 4.75
CA GLU A 72 -8.79 -4.63 5.21
C GLU A 72 -8.72 -5.80 4.22
N LEU A 73 -8.82 -5.52 2.91
CA LEU A 73 -8.62 -6.53 1.87
C LEU A 73 -7.21 -7.12 1.92
N LEU A 74 -6.20 -6.30 2.16
CA LEU A 74 -4.81 -6.76 2.29
C LEU A 74 -4.62 -7.67 3.50
N ASP A 75 -5.17 -7.29 4.66
CA ASP A 75 -5.08 -8.10 5.88
C ASP A 75 -5.74 -9.47 5.70
N ALA A 76 -6.94 -9.49 5.12
CA ALA A 76 -7.65 -10.74 4.82
C ALA A 76 -6.86 -11.66 3.88
N GLU A 77 -6.32 -11.12 2.79
CA GLU A 77 -5.58 -11.91 1.80
C GLU A 77 -4.26 -12.44 2.38
N VAL A 78 -3.51 -11.60 3.09
CA VAL A 78 -2.26 -12.01 3.77
C VAL A 78 -2.55 -13.11 4.79
N LYS A 79 -3.60 -12.96 5.60
CA LYS A 79 -4.01 -13.97 6.57
C LYS A 79 -4.33 -15.30 5.89
N ALA A 80 -5.11 -15.29 4.81
CA ALA A 80 -5.44 -16.49 4.05
C ALA A 80 -4.20 -17.19 3.47
N ILE A 81 -3.24 -16.42 2.93
CA ILE A 81 -1.97 -16.96 2.42
C ILE A 81 -1.15 -17.59 3.54
N CYS A 82 -1.05 -16.92 4.70
CA CYS A 82 -0.34 -17.41 5.86
C CYS A 82 -0.95 -18.70 6.40
N GLU A 83 -2.28 -18.75 6.56
CA GLU A 83 -3.01 -19.94 7.02
C GLU A 83 -2.79 -21.13 6.06
N ARG A 84 -2.94 -20.91 4.75
CA ARG A 84 -2.67 -21.94 3.72
C ARG A 84 -1.25 -22.48 3.78
N ARG A 85 -0.25 -21.62 3.99
CA ARG A 85 1.16 -22.06 4.12
C ARG A 85 1.39 -22.86 5.39
N LEU A 86 0.78 -22.46 6.51
CA LEU A 86 0.87 -23.19 7.77
C LEU A 86 0.23 -24.58 7.68
N GLU A 87 -0.90 -24.71 7.00
CA GLU A 87 -1.55 -26.00 6.74
C GLU A 87 -0.64 -26.93 5.94
N ILE A 88 -0.07 -26.46 4.83
CA ILE A 88 0.88 -27.23 4.01
C ILE A 88 2.10 -27.67 4.84
N SER A 89 2.65 -26.76 5.65
CA SER A 89 3.81 -27.05 6.51
C SER A 89 3.50 -28.03 7.64
N ARG A 90 2.25 -28.18 8.06
CA ARG A 90 1.82 -29.12 9.10
C ARG A 90 1.43 -30.49 8.55
N ALA A 91 1.05 -30.54 7.28
CA ALA A 91 0.71 -31.77 6.57
C ALA A 91 1.94 -32.51 6.00
N THR A 92 3.10 -31.87 6.03
CA THR A 92 4.41 -32.45 5.67
C THR A 92 5.11 -32.95 6.92
#